data_AF-A0A917QP71-F1
#
_entry.id   AF-A0A917QP71-F1
#
_cell.length_a   1.000
_cell.length_b   1.000
_cell.length_c   1.000
_cell.angle_alpha   90.00
_cell.angle_beta   90.00
_cell.angle_gamma   90.00
#
_symmetry.space_group_name_H-M   'P 1'
#
loop_
_entity.id
_entity.type
_entity.pdbx_description
1 polymer ?
#
loop_
_entity_poly.entity_id
_entity_poly.type
_entity_poly.pdbx_seq_one_letter_code
_entity_poly.pdbx_strand_id
1 'polypeptide(L)'
;MATYTVETNGNISLSAATAKTILAAINGSRVIKATELSVSFDGASPTAVPVTVELCSSTQATAGTTTSHTPAQVSGATRSLTAATAARNYTVEPTVLTVLKRWLVHPQGGLLAIQFPLGREPQKTVSGHALSVRVTAPATVNVQGYLEFTEDE
;
A
#
# COMPACT_ATOMS: atom_id res chain seq x y z
N MET A 1 1.21 8.78 19.23
CA MET A 1 1.60 7.46 18.72
C MET A 1 2.51 7.68 17.52
N ALA A 2 3.60 6.92 17.36
CA ALA A 2 4.47 7.08 16.20
C ALA A 2 3.81 6.49 14.95
N THR A 3 3.99 7.14 13.80
CA THR A 3 3.52 6.63 12.51
C THR A 3 4.68 6.43 11.56
N TYR A 4 4.51 5.47 10.66
CA TYR A 4 5.52 5.00 9.73
C TYR A 4 4.94 4.92 8.32
N THR A 5 5.74 5.21 7.32
CA THR A 5 5.36 5.08 5.91
C THR A 5 6.15 3.99 5.21
N VAL A 6 5.47 3.25 4.35
CA VAL A 6 6.08 2.54 3.23
C VAL A 6 5.73 3.31 1.96
N GLU A 7 6.73 3.63 1.13
CA GLU A 7 6.53 4.39 -0.10
C GLU A 7 7.02 3.64 -1.33
N THR A 8 6.57 4.12 -2.49
CA THR A 8 6.94 3.55 -3.79
C THR A 8 8.43 3.73 -4.15
N ASN A 9 9.11 4.73 -3.57
CA ASN A 9 10.51 5.10 -3.85
C ASN A 9 10.74 5.24 -5.38
N GLY A 10 10.06 6.25 -5.93
CA GLY A 10 9.98 6.54 -7.36
C GLY A 10 8.82 5.84 -8.06
N ASN A 11 8.83 5.89 -9.40
CA ASN A 11 7.80 5.31 -10.24
C ASN A 11 7.80 3.77 -10.17
N ILE A 12 6.64 3.18 -9.87
CA ILE A 12 6.40 1.76 -10.12
C ILE A 12 5.60 1.64 -11.41
N SER A 13 6.15 0.95 -12.41
CA SER A 13 5.47 0.72 -13.68
C SER A 13 4.36 -0.33 -13.55
N LEU A 14 3.20 -0.02 -14.13
CA LEU A 14 2.04 -0.88 -14.23
C LEU A 14 1.89 -1.40 -15.66
N SER A 15 1.43 -2.64 -15.77
CA SER A 15 1.09 -3.25 -17.05
C SER A 15 -0.42 -3.25 -17.23
N ALA A 16 -0.87 -3.03 -18.47
CA ALA A 16 -2.29 -2.99 -18.80
C ALA A 16 -3.03 -4.27 -18.34
N ALA A 17 -4.21 -4.08 -17.76
CA ALA A 17 -5.10 -5.11 -17.24
C ALA A 17 -4.45 -6.12 -16.27
N THR A 18 -3.31 -5.79 -15.67
CA THR A 18 -2.57 -6.65 -14.76
C THR A 18 -2.59 -6.06 -13.36
N ALA A 19 -3.07 -6.83 -12.39
CA ALA A 19 -3.02 -6.44 -10.99
C ALA A 19 -1.57 -6.41 -10.50
N LYS A 20 -1.22 -5.37 -9.75
CA LYS A 20 0.08 -5.21 -9.13
C LYS A 20 -0.04 -4.68 -7.70
N THR A 21 0.53 -5.39 -6.75
CA THR A 21 0.70 -4.95 -5.37
C THR A 21 1.90 -4.02 -5.30
N ILE A 22 1.65 -2.75 -5.05
CA ILE A 22 2.67 -1.70 -5.12
C ILE A 22 3.36 -1.50 -3.77
N LEU A 23 2.63 -1.73 -2.67
CA LEU A 23 3.08 -1.54 -1.29
C LEU A 23 2.46 -2.61 -0.40
N ALA A 24 3.20 -3.04 0.62
CA ALA A 24 2.69 -3.85 1.72
C ALA A 24 3.38 -3.45 3.02
N ALA A 25 2.59 -3.09 4.04
CA ALA A 25 3.03 -2.99 5.42
C ALA A 25 2.78 -4.33 6.11
N ILE A 26 3.86 -5.03 6.48
CA ILE A 26 3.84 -6.39 6.98
C ILE A 26 4.01 -6.35 8.50
N ASN A 27 3.02 -6.91 9.20
CA ASN A 27 3.02 -7.00 10.64
C ASN A 27 4.22 -7.83 11.13
N GLY A 28 5.02 -7.27 12.05
CA GLY A 28 6.07 -8.00 12.75
C GLY A 28 5.54 -8.73 13.97
N SER A 29 5.37 -8.00 15.07
CA SER A 29 4.89 -8.55 16.35
C SER A 29 3.94 -7.61 17.10
N ARG A 30 3.58 -6.49 16.48
CA ARG A 30 2.81 -5.37 17.05
C ARG A 30 1.62 -5.09 16.16
N VAL A 31 0.48 -4.69 16.71
CA VAL A 31 -0.69 -4.39 15.88
C VAL A 31 -0.37 -3.22 14.96
N ILE A 32 -0.53 -3.42 13.65
CA ILE A 32 -0.41 -2.33 12.67
C ILE A 32 -1.81 -1.84 12.28
N LYS A 33 -1.96 -0.52 12.18
CA LYS A 33 -3.21 0.14 11.76
C LYS A 33 -2.91 1.12 10.64
N ALA A 34 -3.58 0.99 9.50
CA ALA A 34 -3.43 1.95 8.40
C ALA A 34 -4.12 3.26 8.75
N THR A 35 -3.37 4.36 8.82
CA THR A 35 -3.89 5.71 9.09
C THR A 35 -4.16 6.49 7.83
N GLU A 36 -3.33 6.32 6.81
CA GLU A 36 -3.50 7.00 5.53
C GLU A 36 -3.05 6.11 4.36
N LEU A 37 -3.80 6.16 3.26
CA LEU A 37 -3.39 5.58 1.98
C LEU A 37 -3.35 6.70 0.94
N SER A 38 -2.27 6.74 0.18
CA SER A 38 -2.08 7.71 -0.88
C SER A 38 -1.57 7.06 -2.16
N VAL A 39 -2.18 7.39 -3.29
CA VAL A 39 -1.73 6.99 -4.63
C VAL A 39 -1.98 8.08 -5.67
N SER A 40 -1.08 8.18 -6.64
CA SER A 40 -1.21 9.04 -7.82
C SER A 40 -0.63 8.33 -9.05
N PHE A 41 -1.07 8.75 -10.23
CA PHE A 41 -0.69 8.17 -11.51
C PHE A 41 -0.19 9.26 -12.46
N ASP A 42 0.57 8.87 -13.48
CA ASP A 42 1.14 9.77 -14.49
C ASP A 42 0.48 9.62 -15.87
N GLY A 43 -0.80 9.22 -15.90
CA GLY A 43 -1.54 9.07 -17.14
C GLY A 43 -1.80 10.41 -17.84
N ALA A 44 -1.67 10.44 -19.16
CA ALA A 44 -1.79 11.67 -19.96
C ALA A 44 -3.15 11.85 -20.67
N SER A 45 -3.96 10.79 -20.79
CA SER A 45 -5.22 10.85 -21.53
C SER A 45 -6.39 11.27 -20.63
N PRO A 46 -7.18 12.30 -21.01
CA PRO A 46 -8.36 12.73 -20.26
C PRO A 46 -9.57 11.79 -20.43
N THR A 47 -9.51 10.87 -21.39
CA THR A 47 -10.55 9.84 -21.63
C THR A 47 -10.14 8.47 -21.12
N ALA A 48 -9.06 8.40 -20.33
CA ALA A 48 -8.56 7.13 -19.82
C ALA A 48 -9.59 6.47 -18.89
N VAL A 49 -9.70 5.16 -19.01
CA VAL A 49 -10.49 4.38 -18.04
C VAL A 49 -9.80 4.47 -16.67
N PRO A 50 -10.54 4.68 -15.56
CA PRO A 50 -9.96 4.75 -14.22
C PRO A 50 -9.16 3.50 -13.81
N VAL A 51 -8.08 3.71 -13.06
CA VAL A 51 -7.33 2.64 -12.38
C VAL A 51 -8.13 2.15 -11.18
N THR A 52 -8.21 0.84 -11.01
CA THR A 52 -8.76 0.25 -9.79
C THR A 52 -7.70 0.22 -8.71
N VAL A 53 -7.94 0.90 -7.58
CA VAL A 53 -7.07 0.94 -6.40
C VAL A 53 -7.75 0.20 -5.27
N GLU A 54 -7.02 -0.69 -4.61
CA GLU A 54 -7.56 -1.56 -3.58
C GLU A 54 -6.66 -1.54 -2.34
N LEU A 55 -7.28 -1.39 -1.19
CA LEU A 55 -6.66 -1.75 0.08
C LEU A 55 -7.01 -3.21 0.36
N CYS A 56 -5.99 -4.04 0.49
CA CYS A 56 -6.11 -5.47 0.65
C CYS A 56 -5.52 -5.93 1.99
N SER A 57 -6.12 -6.99 2.51
CA SER A 57 -5.60 -7.82 3.58
C SER A 57 -4.83 -8.98 2.93
N SER A 58 -3.54 -9.11 3.21
CA SER A 58 -2.71 -10.24 2.79
C SER A 58 -2.36 -11.11 3.99
N THR A 59 -2.33 -12.43 3.80
CA THR A 59 -1.73 -13.36 4.79
C THR A 59 -0.22 -13.54 4.59
N GLN A 60 0.33 -13.01 3.49
CA GLN A 60 1.70 -13.25 3.00
C GLN A 60 2.06 -14.73 2.81
N ALA A 61 1.09 -15.65 2.92
CA ALA A 61 1.26 -17.02 2.47
C ALA A 61 1.42 -17.00 0.94
N THR A 62 2.58 -17.45 0.45
CA THR A 62 2.96 -17.29 -0.97
C THR A 62 2.90 -15.83 -1.40
N ALA A 63 3.64 -14.96 -0.70
CA ALA A 63 3.69 -13.52 -0.94
C ALA A 63 4.16 -13.13 -2.36
N GLY A 64 4.76 -14.04 -3.12
CA GLY A 64 5.33 -13.75 -4.43
C GLY A 64 6.72 -13.11 -4.32
N THR A 65 7.09 -12.31 -5.32
CA THR A 65 8.44 -11.75 -5.48
C THR A 65 8.36 -10.23 -5.37
N THR A 66 9.16 -9.65 -4.48
CA THR A 66 9.03 -8.24 -4.07
C THR A 66 10.40 -7.58 -3.92
N THR A 67 10.40 -6.26 -3.82
CA THR A 67 11.56 -5.50 -3.32
C THR A 67 11.34 -5.17 -1.85
N SER A 68 12.31 -5.46 -0.99
CA SER A 68 12.25 -5.10 0.44
C SER A 68 12.23 -3.58 0.61
N HIS A 69 11.49 -3.09 1.62
CA HIS A 69 11.43 -1.69 1.98
C HIS A 69 11.52 -1.52 3.50
N THR A 70 12.29 -0.54 3.96
CA THR A 70 12.38 -0.19 5.38
C THR A 70 11.35 0.92 5.67
N PRO A 71 10.37 0.72 6.56
CA PRO A 71 9.44 1.78 6.91
C PRO A 71 10.18 2.99 7.50
N ALA A 72 9.79 4.20 7.11
CA ALA A 72 10.34 5.44 7.64
C ALA A 72 9.40 6.01 8.69
N GLN A 73 9.90 6.36 9.88
CA GLN A 73 9.09 7.07 10.87
C GLN A 73 8.81 8.50 10.38
N VAL A 74 7.54 8.90 10.33
CA VAL A 74 7.14 10.23 9.85
C VAL A 74 6.58 11.12 10.96
N SER A 75 6.09 10.54 12.07
CA SER A 75 5.57 11.32 13.19
C SER A 75 5.77 10.63 14.55
N GLY A 76 5.54 11.40 15.62
CA GLY A 76 5.65 10.94 17.01
C GLY A 76 7.07 10.89 17.57
N ALA A 77 7.21 10.51 18.83
CA ALA A 77 8.52 10.38 19.48
C ALA A 77 9.36 9.29 18.79
N THR A 78 10.63 9.57 18.52
CA THR A 78 11.55 8.65 17.87
C THR A 78 11.60 7.32 18.61
N ARG A 79 11.33 6.23 17.91
CA ARG A 79 11.52 4.86 18.43
C ARG A 79 12.75 4.24 17.76
N SER A 80 13.47 3.42 18.51
CA SER A 80 14.72 2.83 18.03
C SER A 80 14.50 1.88 16.84
N LEU A 81 13.39 1.14 16.80
CA LEU A 81 13.04 0.22 15.73
C LEU A 81 11.51 0.06 15.60
N THR A 82 11.01 0.03 14.36
CA THR A 82 9.66 -0.48 14.05
C THR A 82 9.71 -2.01 14.03
N ALA A 83 8.66 -2.68 14.52
CA ALA A 83 8.58 -4.15 14.45
C ALA A 83 8.14 -4.61 13.06
N ALA A 84 7.36 -3.79 12.35
CA ALA A 84 6.90 -4.05 11.00
C ALA A 84 8.04 -4.03 10.00
N THR A 85 7.87 -4.86 8.97
CA THR A 85 8.66 -4.79 7.74
C THR A 85 7.77 -4.29 6.62
N ALA A 86 8.36 -3.91 5.49
CA ALA A 86 7.58 -3.53 4.32
C ALA A 86 8.17 -4.07 3.04
N ALA A 87 7.32 -4.14 2.02
CA ALA A 87 7.68 -4.56 0.68
C ALA A 87 7.01 -3.67 -0.35
N ARG A 88 7.66 -3.50 -1.51
CA ARG A 88 7.16 -2.75 -2.65
C ARG A 88 7.39 -3.49 -3.95
N ASN A 89 6.74 -3.02 -5.02
CA ASN A 89 6.95 -3.46 -6.40
C ASN A 89 6.92 -4.99 -6.54
N TYR A 90 5.76 -5.60 -6.26
CA TYR A 90 5.58 -7.04 -6.44
C TYR A 90 5.65 -7.37 -7.94
N THR A 91 6.61 -8.21 -8.32
CA THR A 91 6.78 -8.70 -9.71
C THR A 91 6.10 -10.05 -9.92
N VAL A 92 5.86 -10.77 -8.83
CA VAL A 92 4.92 -11.90 -8.75
C VAL A 92 3.94 -11.57 -7.64
N GLU A 93 2.64 -11.56 -7.96
CA GLU A 93 1.60 -11.17 -7.01
C GLU A 93 1.42 -12.19 -5.86
N PRO A 94 1.06 -11.73 -4.64
CA PRO A 94 0.60 -12.61 -3.59
C PRO A 94 -0.67 -13.36 -4.00
N THR A 95 -0.79 -14.63 -3.65
CA THR A 95 -1.96 -15.45 -4.04
C THR A 95 -3.18 -15.26 -3.14
N VAL A 96 -2.99 -14.77 -1.90
CA VAL A 96 -4.08 -14.63 -0.91
C VAL A 96 -4.24 -13.17 -0.50
N LEU A 97 -5.03 -12.43 -1.28
CA LEU A 97 -5.40 -11.05 -1.03
C LEU A 97 -6.92 -10.91 -0.92
N THR A 98 -7.39 -10.46 0.25
CA THR A 98 -8.79 -10.10 0.48
C THR A 98 -8.95 -8.59 0.35
N VAL A 99 -9.78 -8.14 -0.59
CA VAL A 99 -10.05 -6.70 -0.79
C VAL A 99 -10.90 -6.18 0.38
N LEU A 100 -10.40 -5.16 1.09
CA LEU A 100 -11.10 -4.50 2.19
C LEU A 100 -11.88 -3.28 1.69
N LYS A 101 -11.26 -2.49 0.81
CA LYS A 101 -11.82 -1.26 0.22
C LYS A 101 -11.31 -1.11 -1.20
N ARG A 102 -12.11 -0.48 -2.07
CA ARG A 102 -11.79 -0.28 -3.49
C ARG A 102 -12.22 1.11 -3.96
N TRP A 103 -11.41 1.74 -4.80
CA TRP A 103 -11.64 3.03 -5.42
C TRP A 103 -11.33 2.98 -6.92
N LEU A 104 -11.99 3.84 -7.68
CA LEU A 104 -11.64 4.13 -9.07
C LEU A 104 -10.95 5.49 -9.10
N VAL A 105 -9.72 5.54 -9.60
CA VAL A 105 -8.91 6.76 -9.68
C VAL A 105 -8.56 7.02 -11.13
N HIS A 106 -8.94 8.18 -11.65
CA HIS A 106 -8.57 8.56 -13.01
C HIS A 106 -7.04 8.72 -13.12
N PRO A 107 -6.37 8.19 -14.16
CA PRO A 107 -4.91 8.27 -14.28
C PRO A 107 -4.31 9.68 -14.33
N GLN A 108 -5.12 10.68 -14.72
CA GLN A 108 -4.76 12.11 -14.72
C GLN A 108 -5.41 12.88 -13.56
N GLY A 109 -6.12 12.20 -12.66
CA GLY A 109 -6.95 12.82 -11.61
C GLY A 109 -6.18 13.44 -10.45
N GLY A 110 -4.84 13.38 -10.47
CA GLY A 110 -3.98 13.85 -9.39
C GLY A 110 -3.86 12.84 -8.26
N LEU A 111 -4.03 13.31 -7.03
CA LEU A 111 -3.78 12.56 -5.80
C LEU A 111 -5.08 11.96 -5.25
N LEU A 112 -5.11 10.63 -5.05
CA LEU A 112 -6.03 10.02 -4.09
C LEU A 112 -5.30 9.94 -2.75
N ALA A 113 -5.79 10.63 -1.72
CA ALA A 113 -5.34 10.48 -0.34
C ALA A 113 -6.55 10.23 0.57
N ILE A 114 -6.53 9.12 1.30
CA ILE A 114 -7.62 8.69 2.20
C ILE A 114 -7.06 8.52 3.60
N GLN A 115 -7.46 9.40 4.51
CA GLN A 115 -7.24 9.22 5.94
C GLN A 115 -8.33 8.34 6.54
N PHE A 116 -7.92 7.36 7.33
CA PHE A 116 -8.82 6.51 8.08
C PHE A 116 -9.05 7.14 9.47
N PRO A 117 -10.31 7.35 9.87
CA PRO A 117 -10.60 7.97 11.15
C PRO A 117 -10.21 7.04 12.30
N LEU A 118 -9.80 7.66 13.41
CA LEU A 118 -9.37 6.95 14.62
C LEU A 118 -10.43 5.97 15.13
N GLY A 119 -10.00 4.76 15.46
CA GLY A 119 -10.85 3.65 15.92
C GLY A 119 -11.57 2.89 14.81
N ARG A 120 -11.36 3.24 13.54
CA ARG A 120 -11.93 2.55 12.37
C ARG A 120 -10.87 2.22 11.31
N GLU A 121 -9.61 2.26 11.71
CA GLU A 121 -8.48 1.93 10.84
C GLU A 121 -8.51 0.45 10.45
N PRO A 122 -8.29 0.13 9.17
CA PRO A 122 -7.93 -1.23 8.76
C PRO A 122 -6.68 -1.68 9.53
N GLN A 123 -6.75 -2.85 10.16
CA GLN A 123 -5.70 -3.32 11.06
C GLN A 123 -5.25 -4.75 10.77
N LYS A 124 -4.02 -5.07 11.18
CA LYS A 124 -3.49 -6.42 11.23
C LYS A 124 -2.87 -6.70 12.59
N THR A 125 -3.28 -7.83 13.16
CA THR A 125 -2.89 -8.29 14.50
C THR A 125 -2.04 -9.56 14.45
N VAL A 126 -2.06 -10.29 13.33
CA VAL A 126 -1.32 -11.55 13.15
C VAL A 126 0.03 -11.25 12.53
N SER A 127 1.09 -11.72 13.19
CA SER A 127 2.47 -11.65 12.69
C SER A 127 2.58 -12.22 11.27
N GLY A 128 3.35 -11.56 10.42
CA GLY A 128 3.54 -11.93 9.02
C GLY A 128 2.37 -11.57 8.10
N HIS A 129 1.19 -11.17 8.61
CA HIS A 129 0.11 -10.68 7.74
C HIS A 129 0.31 -9.21 7.37
N ALA A 130 -0.22 -8.78 6.22
CA ALA A 130 0.03 -7.43 5.71
C ALA A 130 -1.24 -6.67 5.33
N LEU A 131 -1.14 -5.34 5.37
CA LEU A 131 -2.02 -4.43 4.66
C LEU A 131 -1.30 -4.03 3.37
N SER A 132 -1.96 -4.27 2.24
CA SER A 132 -1.36 -4.14 0.90
C SER A 132 -2.15 -3.19 0.03
N VAL A 133 -1.46 -2.37 -0.75
CA VAL A 133 -2.08 -1.52 -1.77
C VAL A 133 -1.90 -2.21 -3.11
N ARG A 134 -3.01 -2.64 -3.72
CA ARG A 134 -3.04 -3.26 -5.04
C ARG A 134 -3.68 -2.34 -6.04
N VAL A 135 -3.10 -2.25 -7.24
CA VAL A 135 -3.61 -1.45 -8.33
C VAL A 135 -3.77 -2.29 -9.59
N THR A 136 -4.82 -2.03 -10.36
CA THR A 136 -5.02 -2.64 -11.68
C THR A 136 -5.34 -1.53 -12.67
N ALA A 137 -4.37 -1.20 -13.52
CA ALA A 137 -4.51 -0.14 -14.51
C ALA A 137 -4.98 -0.71 -15.86
N PRO A 138 -5.91 -0.05 -16.56
CA PRO A 138 -6.36 -0.49 -17.88
C PRO A 138 -5.34 -0.21 -19.01
N ALA A 139 -4.31 0.59 -18.73
CA ALA A 139 -3.24 0.94 -19.65
C ALA A 139 -1.88 0.96 -18.91
N THR A 140 -0.78 0.99 -19.67
CA THR A 140 0.56 1.20 -19.13
C THR A 140 0.69 2.63 -18.62
N VAL A 141 0.84 2.77 -17.31
CA VAL A 141 1.10 4.02 -16.58
C VAL A 141 2.04 3.70 -15.41
N ASN A 142 2.62 4.71 -14.80
CA ASN A 142 3.31 4.57 -13.53
C ASN A 142 2.40 5.00 -12.38
N VAL A 143 2.72 4.48 -11.20
CA VAL A 143 2.08 4.86 -9.94
C VAL A 143 3.14 5.27 -8.92
N GLN A 144 2.80 6.30 -8.15
CA GLN A 144 3.50 6.69 -6.94
C GLN A 144 2.51 6.70 -5.78
N GLY A 145 3.02 6.59 -4.56
CA GLY A 145 2.18 6.60 -3.38
C GLY A 145 2.88 6.11 -2.12
N TYR A 146 2.10 6.07 -1.05
CA TYR A 146 2.52 5.55 0.24
C TYR A 146 1.34 4.94 1.01
N LEU A 147 1.67 4.08 1.96
CA LEU A 147 0.77 3.62 3.00
C LEU A 147 1.37 4.03 4.34
N GLU A 148 0.64 4.85 5.08
CA GLU A 148 0.99 5.23 6.45
C GLU A 148 0.27 4.32 7.43
N PHE A 149 1.01 3.87 8.44
CA PHE A 149 0.48 3.05 9.50
C PHE A 149 1.07 3.41 10.85
N THR A 150 0.34 3.07 11.90
CA THR A 150 0.82 3.13 13.27
C THR A 150 1.19 1.74 13.77
N GLU A 151 2.04 1.67 14.79
CA GLU A 151 2.31 0.45 15.55
C GLU A 151 1.95 0.62 17.03
N ASP A 152 0.93 -0.11 17.47
CA ASP A 152 0.56 -0.21 18.88
C ASP A 152 1.45 -1.24 19.60
N GLU A 153 1.61 -1.08 20.92
CA GLU A 153 2.27 -2.11 21.74
C GLU A 153 1.46 -3.41 21.82
#